data_AF-A0A1G1BJZ8-F1
#
_entry.id   AF-A0A1G1BJZ8-F1
#
_cell.length_a   1.000
_cell.length_b   1.000
_cell.length_c   1.000
_cell.angle_alpha   90.00
_cell.angle_beta   90.00
_cell.angle_gamma   90.00
#
_symmetry.space_group_name_H-M   'P 1'
#
loop_
_entity.id
_entity.type
_entity.pdbx_description
1 polymer ?
#
loop_
_entity_poly.entity_id
_entity_poly.type
_entity_poly.pdbx_seq_one_letter_code
_entity_poly.pdbx_strand_id
1 'polypeptide(L)'
;MIDKMMITCSDATMYVSKREEGKLSFQDRFKLFLHLAICKFCRLFAIQNKMIIKEIKHIHSEATLTDLEKEQIQAKILENNSSK
;
A
#
# COMPACT_ATOMS: atom_id res chain seq x y z
N MET A 1 -20.67 1.04 -19.70
CA MET A 1 -20.36 0.12 -18.58
C MET A 1 -18.90 -0.36 -18.55
N ILE A 2 -18.14 -0.26 -19.65
CA ILE A 2 -16.70 -0.59 -19.70
C ILE A 2 -15.82 0.47 -18.99
N ASP A 3 -16.25 1.73 -19.01
CA ASP A 3 -15.48 2.87 -18.48
C ASP A 3 -15.24 2.82 -16.95
N LYS A 4 -16.11 2.12 -16.20
CA LYS A 4 -15.94 1.91 -14.74
C LYS A 4 -14.94 0.81 -14.38
N MET A 5 -14.47 0.04 -15.36
CA MET A 5 -13.51 -1.06 -15.14
C MET A 5 -12.06 -0.66 -15.40
N MET A 6 -11.84 0.41 -16.17
CA MET A 6 -10.51 0.98 -16.40
C MET A 6 -10.20 2.03 -15.34
N ILE A 7 -9.34 1.66 -14.39
CA ILE A 7 -8.77 2.59 -13.41
C ILE A 7 -7.64 3.41 -14.03
N THR A 8 -7.37 4.59 -13.51
CA THR A 8 -6.26 5.42 -14.00
C THR A 8 -4.90 4.84 -13.59
N CYS A 9 -3.81 5.32 -14.20
CA CYS A 9 -2.46 4.94 -13.75
C CYS A 9 -2.23 5.32 -12.27
N SER A 10 -2.80 6.44 -11.79
CA SER A 10 -2.71 6.87 -10.40
C SER A 10 -3.43 5.91 -9.45
N ASP A 11 -4.62 5.46 -9.85
CA ASP A 11 -5.36 4.44 -9.09
C ASP A 11 -4.61 3.12 -9.08
N ALA A 12 -4.04 2.71 -10.22
CA ALA A 12 -3.29 1.48 -10.34
C ALA A 12 -2.04 1.46 -9.46
N THR A 13 -1.26 2.54 -9.41
CA THR A 13 -0.09 2.64 -8.52
C THR A 13 -0.52 2.65 -7.06
N MET A 14 -1.58 3.37 -6.69
CA MET A 14 -2.16 3.34 -5.35
C MET A 14 -2.62 1.92 -4.95
N TYR A 15 -3.27 1.19 -5.85
CA TYR A 15 -3.75 -0.17 -5.60
C TYR A 15 -2.60 -1.16 -5.43
N VAL A 16 -1.53 -1.01 -6.22
CA VAL A 16 -0.29 -1.79 -6.04
C VAL A 16 0.25 -1.58 -4.63
N SER A 17 0.37 -0.34 -4.15
CA SER A 17 0.85 -0.04 -2.79
C SER A 17 -0.08 -0.60 -1.70
N LYS A 18 -1.40 -0.38 -1.82
CA LYS A 18 -2.40 -0.91 -0.88
C LYS A 18 -2.42 -2.44 -0.79
N ARG A 19 -2.09 -3.14 -1.89
CA ARG A 19 -2.00 -4.60 -1.91
C ARG A 19 -0.89 -5.10 -0.99
N GLU A 20 0.24 -4.41 -0.93
CA GLU A 20 1.37 -4.79 -0.06
C GLU A 20 1.04 -4.64 1.42
N GLU A 21 0.15 -3.72 1.78
CA GLU A 21 -0.38 -3.55 3.14
C GLU A 21 -1.49 -4.57 3.50
N GLY A 22 -1.89 -5.44 2.57
CA GLY A 22 -2.96 -6.41 2.78
C GLY A 22 -4.39 -5.84 2.73
N LYS A 23 -4.56 -4.56 2.37
CA LYS A 23 -5.83 -3.82 2.46
C LYS A 23 -6.65 -3.74 1.16
N LEU A 24 -6.22 -4.40 0.08
CA LEU A 24 -6.87 -4.27 -1.22
C LEU A 24 -8.06 -5.22 -1.39
N SER A 25 -9.24 -4.68 -1.71
CA SER A 25 -10.48 -5.45 -1.94
C SER A 25 -10.38 -6.38 -3.16
N PHE A 26 -11.23 -7.42 -3.22
CA PHE A 26 -11.27 -8.33 -4.37
C PHE A 26 -11.63 -7.63 -5.69
N GLN A 27 -12.56 -6.67 -5.64
CA GLN A 27 -12.96 -5.90 -6.82
C GLN A 27 -11.81 -5.04 -7.34
N ASP A 28 -11.06 -4.38 -6.44
CA ASP A 28 -9.91 -3.55 -6.82
C ASP A 28 -8.73 -4.40 -7.31
N ARG A 29 -8.55 -5.60 -6.76
CA ARG A 29 -7.59 -6.59 -7.30
C ARG A 29 -7.90 -6.94 -8.75
N PHE A 30 -9.17 -7.17 -9.08
CA PHE A 30 -9.57 -7.49 -10.45
C PHE A 30 -9.36 -6.31 -11.41
N LYS A 31 -9.77 -5.10 -11.01
CA LYS A 31 -9.50 -3.87 -11.79
C LYS A 31 -8.01 -3.64 -12.02
N LEU A 32 -7.20 -3.82 -10.98
CA LEU A 32 -5.75 -3.71 -11.07
C LEU A 32 -5.18 -4.75 -12.03
N PHE A 33 -5.63 -6.01 -11.95
CA PHE A 33 -5.19 -7.07 -12.86
C PHE A 33 -5.41 -6.70 -14.33
N LEU A 34 -6.61 -6.19 -14.68
CA LEU A 34 -6.91 -5.74 -16.03
C LEU A 34 -6.01 -4.57 -16.46
N HIS A 35 -5.79 -3.57 -15.61
CA HIS A 35 -4.94 -2.43 -15.93
C HIS A 35 -3.47 -2.85 -16.18
N LEU A 36 -2.92 -3.75 -15.35
CA LEU A 36 -1.54 -4.24 -15.51
C LEU A 36 -1.34 -5.09 -16.78
N ALA A 37 -2.41 -5.68 -17.33
CA ALA A 37 -2.34 -6.40 -18.61
C ALA A 37 -2.08 -5.43 -19.78
N ILE A 38 -2.65 -4.22 -19.72
CA ILE A 38 -2.67 -3.24 -20.82
C ILE A 38 -1.55 -2.20 -20.67
N CYS A 39 -1.30 -1.71 -19.45
CA CYS A 39 -0.31 -0.66 -19.20
C CYS A 39 1.04 -1.25 -18.79
N LYS A 40 2.00 -1.24 -19.73
CA LYS A 40 3.37 -1.74 -19.50
C LYS A 40 4.11 -1.01 -18.37
N PHE A 41 3.85 0.29 -18.17
CA PHE A 41 4.52 1.09 -17.14
C PHE A 41 4.03 0.73 -15.74
N CYS A 42 2.71 0.60 -15.55
CA CYS A 42 2.15 0.15 -14.28
C CYS A 42 2.54 -1.30 -13.98
N ARG A 43 2.67 -2.16 -15.00
CA ARG A 43 3.23 -3.52 -14.84
C ARG A 43 4.67 -3.49 -14.35
N LEU A 44 5.51 -2.66 -14.96
CA LEU A 44 6.90 -2.48 -14.53
C LEU A 44 6.98 -1.96 -13.09
N PHE A 45 6.18 -0.95 -12.75
CA PHE A 45 6.06 -0.44 -11.38
C PHE A 45 5.67 -1.54 -10.39
N ALA A 46 4.66 -2.36 -10.71
CA ALA A 46 4.23 -3.46 -9.85
C ALA A 46 5.34 -4.50 -9.62
N ILE A 47 6.16 -4.78 -10.63
CA ILE A 47 7.31 -5.68 -10.51
C ILE A 47 8.37 -5.05 -9.61
N GLN A 48 8.74 -3.79 -9.83
CA GLN A 48 9.72 -3.06 -9.02
C GLN A 48 9.29 -2.98 -7.55
N ASN A 49 8.03 -2.60 -7.29
CA ASN A 49 7.49 -2.51 -5.94
C ASN A 49 7.55 -3.87 -5.22
N LYS A 50 7.22 -4.96 -5.91
CA LYS A 50 7.33 -6.32 -5.35
C LYS A 50 8.78 -6.69 -5.01
N MET A 51 9.75 -6.31 -5.86
CA MET A 51 11.17 -6.54 -5.58
C MET A 51 11.62 -5.76 -4.35
N ILE A 52 11.32 -4.46 -4.29
CA ILE A 52 11.68 -3.59 -3.16
C ILE A 52 11.12 -4.15 -1.84
N ILE A 53 9.83 -4.48 -1.80
CA ILE A 53 9.20 -5.03 -0.59
C ILE A 53 9.81 -6.38 -0.19
N LYS A 54 10.15 -7.23 -1.17
CA LYS A 54 10.82 -8.50 -0.89
C LYS A 54 12.18 -8.26 -0.23
N GLU A 55 13.00 -7.37 -0.78
CA GLU A 55 14.33 -7.09 -0.24
C GLU A 55 14.26 -6.40 1.13
N ILE A 56 13.33 -5.45 1.33
CA ILE A 56 13.13 -4.79 2.62
C ILE A 56 12.74 -5.78 3.73
N LYS A 57 11.97 -6.83 3.42
CA LYS A 57 11.62 -7.85 4.43
C LYS A 57 12.83 -8.60 5.00
N HIS A 58 13.95 -8.61 4.28
CA HIS A 58 15.20 -9.20 4.76
C HIS A 58 16.07 -8.21 5.55
N ILE A 59 15.73 -6.91 5.51
CA ILE A 59 16.37 -5.88 6.33
C ILE A 59 15.73 -5.93 7.71
N HIS A 60 16.39 -6.63 8.64
CA HIS A 60 16.05 -6.53 10.05
C HIS A 60 16.59 -5.21 10.61
N SER A 61 15.67 -4.33 10.99
CA SER A 61 16.00 -3.19 11.84
C SER A 61 15.90 -3.64 13.29
N GLU A 62 17.03 -3.62 14.01
CA GLU A 62 17.04 -3.83 15.46
C GLU A 62 16.54 -2.59 16.24
N ALA A 63 16.26 -1.49 15.54
CA ALA A 63 15.69 -0.31 16.17
C ALA A 63 14.29 -0.63 16.72
N THR A 64 14.21 -0.71 18.05
CA THR A 64 12.95 -0.81 18.79
C THR A 64 12.63 0.56 19.36
N LEU A 65 11.33 0.86 19.47
CA LEU A 65 10.88 2.06 20.18
C LEU A 65 11.15 1.87 21.67
N THR A 66 11.70 2.90 22.30
CA THR A 66 11.74 3.03 23.76
C THR A 66 10.33 3.10 24.33
N ASP A 67 10.16 2.79 25.60
CA ASP A 67 8.83 2.83 26.22
C ASP A 67 8.26 4.25 26.24
N LEU A 68 9.12 5.27 26.41
CA LEU A 68 8.72 6.68 26.29
C LEU A 68 8.18 7.01 24.90
N GLU A 69 8.84 6.55 23.83
CA GLU A 69 8.38 6.80 22.46
C GLU A 69 7.04 6.09 22.20
N LYS A 70 6.85 4.87 22.74
CA LYS A 70 5.56 4.16 22.64
C LYS A 70 4.45 4.93 23.36
N GLU A 71 4.70 5.43 24.56
CA GLU A 71 3.73 6.22 25.34
C GLU A 71 3.34 7.50 24.62
N GLN A 72 4.32 8.23 24.06
CA GLN A 72 4.08 9.45 23.29
C GLN A 72 3.23 9.19 22.03
N ILE A 73 3.48 8.08 21.33
CA ILE A 73 2.67 7.69 20.17
C ILE A 73 1.23 7.37 20.59
N GLN A 74 1.04 6.63 21.69
CA GLN A 74 -0.28 6.29 22.21
C GLN A 74 -1.09 7.54 22.60
N ALA A 75 -0.47 8.48 23.31
CA ALA A 75 -1.12 9.74 23.70
C ALA A 75 -1.65 10.52 22.48
N LYS A 76 -0.83 10.65 21.42
CA LYS A 76 -1.22 11.35 20.18
C LYS A 76 -2.33 10.66 19.40
N ILE A 77 -2.42 9.33 19.47
CA ILE A 77 -3.51 8.57 18.85
C ILE A 77 -4.83 8.82 19.61
N LEU A 78 -4.78 8.86 20.95
CA LEU A 78 -5.94 9.13 21.79
C LEU A 78 -6.48 10.55 21.58
N GLU A 79 -5.61 11.57 21.55
CA GLU A 79 -5.99 12.96 21.27
C GLU A 79 -6.71 13.13 19.91
N ASN A 80 -6.21 12.46 18.86
CA ASN A 80 -6.84 12.48 17.53
C ASN A 80 -8.20 11.77 17.49
N ASN A 81 -8.40 10.74 18.31
CA ASN A 81 -9.67 10.01 18.38
C ASN A 81 -10.71 10.73 19.25
N SER A 82 -10.30 11.56 20.21
CA SER A 82 -11.20 12.40 21.02
C SER A 82 -11.68 13.67 20.31
N SER A 83 -11.11 13.98 19.13
CA SER A 83 -11.46 15.15 18.32
C SER A 83 -12.46 14.83 17.19
N LYS A 84 -13.06 13.64 17.20
CA LYS A 84 -14.11 13.20 16.26
C LYS A 84 -15.43 12.94 16.95
#